data_AF-A0A7K2Y2I3-F1
#
_entry.id   AF-A0A7K2Y2I3-F1
#
_cell.length_a   1.000
_cell.length_b   1.000
_cell.length_c   1.000
_cell.angle_alpha   90.00
_cell.angle_beta   90.00
_cell.angle_gamma   90.00
#
_symmetry.space_group_name_H-M   'P 1'
#
loop_
_entity.id
_entity.type
_entity.pdbx_description
1 polymer ?
#
loop_
_entity_poly.entity_id
_entity_poly.type
_entity_poly.pdbx_seq_one_letter_code
_entity_poly.pdbx_strand_id
1 'polypeptide(L)'
;MAPHEPTPSSDASGASDASELVDFAVDLTSQEVLRRAQVMAALGPDWDPLEVLLGEEAAYDLLYSGLDAEQQRLYDELVAAGVLPSRGDGRAAA
;
A
#
# COMPACT_ATOMS: atom_id res chain seq x y z
N MET A 1 18.61 -52.74 43.32
CA MET A 1 19.36 -52.70 42.06
C MET A 1 18.52 -53.46 41.03
N ALA A 2 17.61 -52.74 40.36
CA ALA A 2 16.69 -53.32 39.39
C ALA A 2 17.35 -53.28 37.99
N PRO A 3 17.11 -54.28 37.13
CA PRO A 3 17.72 -54.32 35.80
C PRO A 3 17.09 -53.25 34.88
N HIS A 4 17.92 -52.69 34.01
CA HIS A 4 17.54 -51.69 33.02
C HIS A 4 16.70 -52.35 31.92
N GLU A 5 15.49 -51.84 31.67
CA GLU A 5 14.71 -52.22 30.48
C GLU A 5 15.40 -51.68 29.22
N PRO A 6 15.46 -52.46 28.13
CA PRO A 6 16.04 -51.98 26.88
C PRO A 6 15.16 -50.89 26.29
N THR A 7 15.80 -49.78 25.90
CA THR A 7 15.19 -48.70 25.13
C THR A 7 14.60 -49.29 23.83
N PRO A 8 13.35 -48.98 23.45
CA PRO A 8 12.85 -49.40 22.15
C PRO A 8 13.77 -48.80 21.08
N SER A 9 14.23 -49.65 20.16
CA SER A 9 15.04 -49.25 19.01
C SER A 9 14.35 -48.07 18.35
N SER A 10 15.11 -46.98 18.20
CA SER A 10 14.78 -45.90 17.29
C SER A 10 14.90 -46.46 15.89
N ASP A 11 13.92 -47.28 15.48
CA ASP A 11 13.66 -47.50 14.08
C ASP A 11 13.35 -46.11 13.55
N ALA A 12 14.26 -45.63 12.71
CA ALA A 12 14.13 -44.47 11.88
C ALA A 12 12.99 -44.67 10.89
N SER A 13 11.77 -44.81 11.38
CA SER A 13 10.61 -44.41 10.64
C SER A 13 10.51 -42.92 10.88
N GLY A 14 11.22 -42.17 10.04
CA GLY A 14 10.77 -40.84 9.64
C GLY A 14 9.41 -41.01 8.97
N ALA A 15 8.40 -41.40 9.75
CA ALA A 15 7.01 -41.15 9.44
C ALA A 15 6.93 -39.63 9.53
N SER A 16 7.27 -39.04 8.39
CA SER A 16 7.01 -37.66 8.07
C SER A 16 5.61 -37.38 8.57
N ASP A 17 5.51 -36.66 9.69
CA ASP A 17 4.33 -35.91 10.06
C ASP A 17 4.22 -34.75 9.06
N ALA A 18 4.25 -35.09 7.77
CA ALA A 18 3.82 -34.24 6.70
C ALA A 18 2.31 -34.36 6.75
N SER A 19 1.68 -33.54 7.59
CA SER A 19 0.37 -33.00 7.23
C SER A 19 0.40 -32.77 5.71
N GLU A 20 -0.40 -33.54 4.97
CA GLU A 20 -0.43 -33.47 3.51
C GLU A 20 -0.55 -32.00 3.12
N LEU A 21 0.47 -31.48 2.43
CA LEU A 21 0.45 -30.11 1.94
C LEU A 21 -0.64 -30.04 0.87
N VAL A 22 -1.73 -29.34 1.17
CA VAL A 22 -2.82 -29.11 0.22
C VAL A 22 -2.43 -27.97 -0.70
N ASP A 23 -2.66 -28.14 -1.99
CA ASP A 23 -2.43 -27.09 -2.98
C ASP A 23 -3.32 -25.87 -2.69
N PHE A 24 -2.69 -24.71 -2.55
CA PHE A 24 -3.35 -23.45 -2.26
C PHE A 24 -3.05 -22.46 -3.38
N ALA A 25 -4.00 -22.35 -4.31
CA ALA A 25 -3.97 -21.37 -5.39
C ALA A 25 -5.04 -20.30 -5.15
N VAL A 26 -4.64 -19.03 -5.29
CA VAL A 26 -5.55 -17.87 -5.21
C VAL A 26 -5.47 -17.09 -6.51
N ASP A 27 -6.61 -16.85 -7.15
CA ASP A 27 -6.70 -15.95 -8.28
C ASP A 27 -6.73 -14.48 -7.82
N LEU A 28 -5.58 -13.84 -7.87
CA LEU A 28 -5.44 -12.43 -7.51
C LEU A 28 -6.17 -11.48 -8.47
N THR A 29 -6.44 -11.90 -9.71
CA THR A 29 -7.14 -11.07 -10.70
C THR A 29 -8.60 -10.88 -10.28
N SER A 30 -9.27 -11.98 -9.94
CA SER A 30 -10.64 -11.94 -9.41
C SER A 30 -10.72 -11.17 -8.07
N GLN A 31 -9.74 -11.36 -7.20
CA GLN A 31 -9.68 -10.63 -5.92
C GLN A 31 -9.52 -9.12 -6.12
N GLU A 32 -8.69 -8.68 -7.07
CA GLU A 32 -8.52 -7.26 -7.35
C GLU A 32 -9.79 -6.63 -7.95
N VAL A 33 -10.52 -7.35 -8.81
CA VAL A 33 -11.81 -6.87 -9.32
C VAL A 33 -12.80 -6.67 -8.18
N LEU A 34 -12.89 -7.62 -7.24
CA LEU A 34 -13.75 -7.50 -6.06
C LEU A 34 -13.34 -6.33 -5.16
N ARG A 35 -12.03 -6.18 -4.91
CA ARG A 35 -11.50 -5.04 -4.13
C ARG A 35 -11.89 -3.71 -4.77
N ARG A 36 -11.71 -3.55 -6.08
CA ARG A 36 -12.09 -2.31 -6.79
C ARG A 36 -13.59 -2.05 -6.70
N ALA A 37 -14.43 -3.06 -6.88
CA ALA A 37 -15.87 -2.92 -6.75
C ALA A 37 -16.28 -2.46 -5.34
N GLN A 38 -15.67 -3.03 -4.30
CA GLN A 38 -15.91 -2.62 -2.91
C GLN A 38 -15.44 -1.19 -2.62
N VAL A 39 -14.30 -0.78 -3.18
CA VAL A 39 -13.81 0.62 -3.06
C VAL A 39 -14.80 1.58 -3.72
N MET A 40 -15.25 1.30 -4.94
CA MET A 40 -16.21 2.16 -5.64
C MET A 40 -17.55 2.22 -4.90
N ALA A 41 -18.01 1.11 -4.33
CA ALA A 41 -19.21 1.09 -3.50
C ALA A 41 -19.06 1.92 -2.22
N ALA A 42 -17.87 1.92 -1.60
CA ALA A 42 -17.59 2.70 -0.40
C ALA A 42 -17.48 4.21 -0.67
N LEU A 43 -16.96 4.60 -1.84
CA LEU A 43 -16.91 6.00 -2.29
C LEU A 43 -18.32 6.55 -2.58
N GLY A 44 -19.22 5.69 -3.06
CA GLY A 44 -20.62 6.03 -3.31
C GLY A 44 -20.85 6.72 -4.66
N PRO A 45 -22.13 6.90 -5.03
CA PRO A 45 -22.51 7.39 -6.36
C PRO A 45 -22.21 8.89 -6.57
N ASP A 46 -22.05 9.64 -5.49
CA ASP A 46 -21.84 11.09 -5.52
C ASP A 46 -20.34 11.45 -5.56
N TRP A 47 -19.44 10.47 -5.57
CA TRP A 47 -18.01 10.71 -5.63
C TRP A 47 -17.60 11.26 -7.00
N ASP A 48 -17.15 12.51 -7.04
CA ASP A 48 -16.56 13.15 -8.21
C ASP A 48 -15.03 13.20 -8.07
N PRO A 49 -14.28 12.34 -8.78
CA PRO A 49 -12.82 12.32 -8.69
C PRO A 49 -12.18 13.63 -9.16
N LEU A 50 -12.82 14.36 -10.07
CA LEU A 50 -12.29 15.62 -10.58
C LEU A 50 -12.45 16.73 -9.53
N GLU A 51 -13.58 16.77 -8.83
CA GLU A 51 -13.82 17.72 -7.74
C GLU A 51 -12.80 17.52 -6.61
N VAL A 52 -12.51 16.26 -6.24
CA VAL A 52 -11.47 15.93 -5.24
C VAL A 52 -10.09 16.43 -5.68
N LEU A 53 -9.69 16.21 -6.94
CA LEU A 53 -8.39 16.66 -7.46
C LEU A 53 -8.28 18.19 -7.48
N LEU A 54 -9.35 18.88 -7.90
CA LEU A 54 -9.39 20.34 -7.90
C LEU A 54 -9.35 20.92 -6.48
N GLY A 55 -10.05 20.27 -5.54
CA GLY A 55 -10.01 20.64 -4.12
C GLY A 55 -8.62 20.49 -3.52
N GLU A 56 -7.89 19.43 -3.88
CA GLU A 56 -6.50 19.24 -3.46
C GLU A 56 -5.58 20.35 -4.00
N GLU A 57 -5.65 20.68 -5.30
CA GLU A 57 -4.86 21.76 -5.90
C GLU A 57 -5.15 23.11 -5.21
N ALA A 58 -6.42 23.43 -4.96
CA ALA A 58 -6.82 24.64 -4.26
C ALA A 58 -6.31 24.68 -2.81
N ALA A 59 -6.25 23.53 -2.12
CA ALA A 59 -5.69 23.44 -0.79
C ALA A 59 -4.16 23.65 -0.79
N TYR A 60 -3.44 23.10 -1.76
CA TYR A 60 -2.02 23.39 -1.97
C TYR A 60 -1.79 24.87 -2.23
N ASP A 61 -2.66 25.48 -3.04
CA ASP A 61 -2.57 26.90 -3.34
C ASP A 61 -2.70 27.77 -2.11
N LEU A 62 -3.65 27.42 -1.23
CA LEU A 62 -3.86 28.08 0.03
C LEU A 62 -2.68 27.87 1.00
N LEU A 63 -2.13 26.65 1.08
CA LEU A 63 -1.03 26.32 1.98
C LEU A 63 0.23 27.15 1.70
N TYR A 64 0.51 27.41 0.43
CA TYR A 64 1.64 28.24 -0.01
C TYR A 64 1.19 29.63 -0.49
N SER A 65 0.08 30.12 0.06
CA SER A 65 -0.37 31.50 -0.14
C SER A 65 0.27 32.44 0.86
N GLY A 66 0.45 33.71 0.47
CA GLY A 66 0.90 34.76 1.39
C GLY A 66 2.33 34.59 1.90
N LEU A 67 3.18 33.85 1.19
CA LEU A 67 4.59 33.71 1.53
C LEU A 67 5.30 35.07 1.48
N ASP A 68 6.13 35.32 2.48
CA ASP A 68 7.07 36.44 2.42
C ASP A 68 8.23 36.14 1.44
N ALA A 69 9.13 37.10 1.26
CA ALA A 69 10.21 36.98 0.28
C ALA A 69 11.21 35.85 0.59
N GLU A 70 11.46 35.54 1.85
CA GLU A 70 12.38 34.47 2.25
C GLU A 70 11.71 33.12 2.09
N GLN A 71 10.44 33.02 2.50
CA GLN A 71 9.62 31.83 2.33
C GLN A 71 9.39 31.49 0.86
N GLN A 72 9.13 32.50 0.02
CA GLN A 72 8.97 32.31 -1.42
C GLN A 72 10.26 31.79 -2.05
N ARG A 73 11.42 32.34 -1.66
CA ARG A 73 12.71 31.85 -2.15
C ARG A 73 12.94 30.39 -1.77
N LEU A 74 12.65 30.01 -0.53
CA LEU A 74 12.77 28.61 -0.08
C LEU A 74 11.80 27.70 -0.83
N TYR A 75 10.56 28.13 -1.03
CA TYR A 75 9.58 27.40 -1.83
C TYR A 75 10.10 27.15 -3.25
N ASP A 76 10.64 28.18 -3.91
CA ASP A 76 11.20 28.06 -5.26
C ASP A 76 12.41 27.09 -5.30
N GLU A 77 13.28 27.13 -4.29
CA GLU A 77 14.41 26.19 -4.15
C GLU A 77 13.93 24.74 -3.98
N LEU A 78 12.86 24.51 -3.21
CA LEU A 78 12.28 23.18 -3.00
C LEU A 78 11.58 22.65 -4.26
N VAL A 79 10.93 23.51 -5.03
CA VAL A 79 10.37 23.15 -6.35
C VAL A 79 11.48 22.80 -7.33
N ALA A 80 12.53 23.61 -7.40
CA ALA A 80 13.69 23.34 -8.28
C ALA A 80 14.41 22.04 -7.92
N ALA A 81 14.45 21.68 -6.64
CA ALA A 81 15.01 20.42 -6.16
C ALA A 81 14.07 19.20 -6.37
N GLY A 82 12.83 19.41 -6.83
CA GLY A 82 11.82 18.36 -7.00
C GLY A 82 11.24 17.82 -5.69
N VAL A 83 11.44 18.54 -4.58
CA VAL A 83 10.86 18.19 -3.27
C VAL A 83 9.39 18.58 -3.23
N LEU A 84 9.06 19.75 -3.80
CA LEU A 84 7.69 20.22 -3.97
C LEU A 84 7.27 20.12 -5.44
N PRO A 85 5.99 19.83 -5.72
CA PRO A 85 5.47 19.85 -7.09
C PRO A 85 5.49 21.28 -7.64
N SER A 86 5.74 21.41 -8.94
CA SER A 86 5.54 22.66 -9.68
C SER A 86 4.05 22.98 -9.79
N ARG A 87 3.68 24.22 -9.48
CA ARG A 87 2.32 24.73 -9.66
C ARG A 87 1.92 24.63 -11.13
N GLY A 88 0.77 24.03 -11.43
CA GLY A 88 0.19 24.00 -12.77
C GLY A 88 0.67 22.88 -13.70
N ASP A 89 1.66 22.08 -13.31
CA ASP A 89 1.92 20.80 -13.97
C ASP A 89 0.95 19.78 -13.39
N GLY A 90 -0.31 19.87 -13.84
CA GLY A 90 -1.40 19.03 -13.33
C GLY A 90 -0.93 17.60 -13.14
N ARG A 91 -1.22 17.02 -11.97
CA ARG A 91 -0.95 15.62 -11.59
C ARG A 91 -1.68 14.56 -12.45
N ALA A 92 -1.99 14.91 -13.69
CA ALA A 92 -2.53 14.06 -14.74
C ALA A 92 -1.61 14.04 -15.97
N ALA A 93 -0.29 13.96 -15.75
CA ALA A 93 0.67 13.68 -16.81
C ALA A 93 1.37 12.33 -16.58
N ALA A 94 1.15 11.43 -17.54
CA ALA A 94 1.70 10.09 -17.78
C ALA A 94 0.96 8.89 -17.16
#